data_AF-A0A352NWX5-F1
#
_entry.id   AF-A0A352NWX5-F1
#
_cell.length_a   1.000
_cell.length_b   1.000
_cell.length_c   1.000
_cell.angle_alpha   90.00
_cell.angle_beta   90.00
_cell.angle_gamma   90.00
#
_symmetry.space_group_name_H-M   'P 1'
#
loop_
_entity.id
_entity.type
_entity.pdbx_description
1 polymer ?
#
loop_
_entity_poly.entity_id
_entity_poly.type
_entity_poly.pdbx_seq_one_letter_code
_entity_poly.pdbx_strand_id
1 'polypeptide(L)'
;MDKKILTVCPYCGAGCSLYLYVRNNRIIKAEPANGRTNEGSLCLKGYFGWDFLNDPKILTARLKKPMIRKNGELKEVSWNEAIDFTASRLSDIKERYGPDSIMATGCARGSGNEANYIMQKFM
;
A
#
# COMPACT_ATOMS: atom_id res chain seq x y z
N MET A 1 17.37 12.36 -18.81
CA MET A 1 17.26 13.27 -17.66
C MET A 1 16.33 12.62 -16.64
N ASP A 2 16.69 12.59 -15.37
CA ASP A 2 15.89 11.88 -14.36
C ASP A 2 14.60 12.65 -14.04
N LYS A 3 13.47 11.94 -14.00
CA LYS A 3 12.19 12.56 -13.66
C LYS A 3 12.09 12.67 -12.14
N LYS A 4 11.86 13.89 -11.64
CA LYS A 4 11.56 14.12 -10.21
C LYS A 4 10.04 14.03 -10.00
N ILE A 5 9.62 13.21 -9.06
CA ILE A 5 8.21 13.07 -8.65
C ILE A 5 8.08 13.55 -7.21
N LEU A 6 7.27 14.58 -6.98
CA LEU A 6 6.96 15.06 -5.64
C LEU A 6 5.99 14.08 -4.95
N THR A 7 6.25 13.75 -3.69
CA THR A 7 5.37 12.93 -2.86
C THR A 7 5.56 13.23 -1.37
N VAL A 8 4.81 12.55 -0.51
CA VAL A 8 4.88 12.64 0.95
C VAL A 8 5.50 11.37 1.53
N CYS A 9 6.31 11.53 2.57
CA CYS A 9 6.99 10.43 3.26
C CYS A 9 6.00 9.43 3.90
N PRO A 10 6.12 8.10 3.65
CA PRO A 10 5.14 7.10 4.10
C PRO A 10 5.40 6.54 5.51
N TYR A 11 6.16 7.26 6.34
CA TYR A 11 6.67 6.75 7.62
C TYR A 11 5.89 7.22 8.84
N CYS A 12 6.20 8.39 9.38
CA CYS A 12 5.54 8.96 10.56
C CYS A 12 4.55 10.06 10.17
N GLY A 13 3.82 10.61 11.15
CA GLY A 13 2.85 11.69 10.94
C GLY A 13 3.41 13.09 10.68
N ALA A 14 4.74 13.24 10.50
CA ALA A 14 5.34 14.56 10.27
C ALA A 14 5.02 15.15 8.88
N GLY A 15 4.62 14.31 7.91
CA GLY A 15 4.17 14.79 6.60
C GLY A 15 5.26 15.41 5.71
N CYS A 16 6.54 15.03 5.89
CA CYS A 16 7.64 15.57 5.09
C CYS A 16 7.41 15.38 3.59
N SER A 17 7.58 16.45 2.80
CA SER A 17 7.58 16.39 1.33
C SER A 17 8.96 15.98 0.80
N LEU A 18 8.98 15.11 -0.21
CA LEU A 18 10.22 14.62 -0.82
C LEU A 18 10.07 14.44 -2.34
N TYR A 19 11.19 14.52 -3.04
CA TYR A 19 11.29 14.14 -4.44
C TYR A 19 11.84 12.73 -4.56
N LEU A 20 11.12 11.88 -5.29
CA LEU A 20 11.65 10.61 -5.80
C LEU A 20 12.23 10.83 -7.20
N TYR A 21 13.47 10.42 -7.38
CA TYR A 21 14.14 10.43 -8.69
C TYR A 21 13.86 9.11 -9.39
N VAL A 22 13.31 9.21 -10.60
CA VAL A 22 12.90 8.07 -11.41
C VAL A 22 13.72 8.03 -12.70
N ARG A 23 14.37 6.89 -12.94
CA ARG A 23 15.10 6.57 -14.17
C ARG A 23 14.69 5.18 -14.64
N ASN A 24 14.39 5.04 -15.93
CA ASN A 24 13.97 3.75 -16.53
C ASN A 24 12.84 3.07 -15.73
N ASN A 25 11.83 3.86 -15.33
CA ASN A 25 10.69 3.42 -14.52
C ASN A 25 11.04 2.80 -13.15
N ARG A 26 12.22 3.12 -12.61
CA ARG A 26 12.66 2.71 -11.27
C ARG A 26 13.05 3.92 -10.45
N ILE A 27 12.72 3.88 -9.17
CA ILE A 27 13.18 4.88 -8.21
C ILE A 27 14.65 4.57 -7.90
N ILE A 28 15.49 5.61 -7.95
CA ILE A 28 16.94 5.49 -7.72
C ILE A 28 17.43 6.31 -6.52
N LYS A 29 16.65 7.30 -6.07
CA LYS A 29 17.02 8.20 -4.96
C LYS A 29 15.79 8.92 -4.42
N ALA A 30 15.85 9.32 -3.15
CA ALA A 30 14.99 10.33 -2.56
C ALA A 30 15.80 11.56 -2.13
N GLU A 31 15.23 12.75 -2.29
CA GLU A 31 15.77 14.01 -1.74
C GLU A 31 14.67 14.81 -1.06
N PRO A 32 15.00 15.65 -0.07
CA PRO A 32 14.03 16.55 0.53
C PRO A 32 13.44 17.50 -0.52
N ALA A 33 12.13 17.73 -0.42
CA ALA A 33 11.49 18.89 -1.03
C ALA A 33 11.32 19.98 0.03
N ASN A 34 11.08 21.21 -0.42
CA ASN A 34 10.76 22.33 0.46
C ASN A 34 9.28 22.26 0.90
N GLY A 35 8.94 21.25 1.70
CA GLY A 35 7.60 21.05 2.24
C GLY A 35 7.33 21.89 3.49
N ARG A 36 6.05 22.10 3.81
CA ARG A 36 5.61 22.96 4.93
C ARG A 36 6.17 22.55 6.29
N THR A 37 6.36 21.25 6.53
CA THR A 37 6.79 20.73 7.84
C THR A 37 8.29 20.40 7.89
N ASN A 38 8.92 20.23 6.73
CA ASN A 38 10.29 19.71 6.67
C ASN A 38 11.29 20.66 6.02
N GLU A 39 10.84 21.70 5.31
CA GLU A 39 11.64 22.85 4.83
C GLU A 39 12.99 22.45 4.20
N GLY A 40 12.99 21.41 3.36
CA GLY A 40 14.23 20.95 2.71
C GLY A 40 15.06 19.95 3.53
N SER A 41 14.53 19.39 4.61
CA SER A 41 15.17 18.37 5.44
C SER A 41 14.43 17.02 5.42
N LEU A 42 15.14 15.92 5.61
CA LEU A 42 14.56 14.59 5.85
C LEU A 42 15.35 13.85 6.94
N CYS A 43 14.70 12.95 7.68
CA CYS A 43 15.41 12.00 8.54
C CYS A 43 15.92 10.79 7.73
N LEU A 44 16.67 9.89 8.38
CA LEU A 44 17.22 8.68 7.76
C LEU A 44 16.17 7.86 6.98
N LYS A 45 14.97 7.70 7.56
CA LYS A 45 13.86 6.95 6.93
C LYS A 45 13.40 7.59 5.63
N GLY A 46 13.37 8.92 5.55
CA GLY A 46 12.97 9.66 4.35
C GLY A 46 14.02 9.56 3.24
N TYR A 47 15.31 9.66 3.59
CA TYR A 47 16.41 9.59 2.62
C TYR A 47 16.61 8.19 2.02
N PHE A 48 16.50 7.14 2.83
CA PHE A 48 16.92 5.78 2.43
C PHE A 48 15.79 4.76 2.39
N GLY A 49 14.67 5.04 3.06
CA GLY A 49 13.58 4.08 3.25
C GLY A 49 12.63 3.92 2.05
N TRP A 50 13.06 4.16 0.81
CA TRP A 50 12.20 4.06 -0.37
C TRP A 50 12.41 2.74 -1.14
N ASP A 51 13.54 2.06 -0.94
CA ASP A 51 13.97 0.94 -1.81
C ASP A 51 13.14 -0.33 -1.63
N PHE A 52 12.31 -0.44 -0.58
CA PHE A 52 11.33 -1.53 -0.46
C PHE A 52 10.36 -1.59 -1.66
N LEU A 53 10.23 -0.50 -2.42
CA LEU A 53 9.47 -0.42 -3.65
C LEU A 53 10.04 -1.30 -4.76
N ASN A 54 11.35 -1.56 -4.75
CA ASN A 54 12.07 -2.32 -5.76
C ASN A 54 12.13 -3.84 -5.50
N ASP A 55 11.39 -4.33 -4.49
CA ASP A 55 11.39 -5.76 -4.08
C ASP A 55 12.81 -6.31 -3.81
N PRO A 56 13.59 -5.70 -2.88
CA PRO A 56 14.97 -6.12 -2.63
C PRO A 56 15.06 -7.46 -1.89
N LYS A 57 13.94 -7.99 -1.37
CA LYS A 57 13.83 -9.28 -0.66
C LYS A 57 14.79 -9.45 0.53
N ILE A 58 15.24 -8.35 1.13
CA ILE A 58 16.10 -8.37 2.33
C ILE A 58 15.38 -9.04 3.52
N LEU A 59 14.09 -8.74 3.70
CA LEU A 59 13.28 -9.33 4.77
C LEU A 59 12.13 -10.19 4.25
N THR A 60 11.39 -9.69 3.27
CA THR A 60 10.27 -10.42 2.66
C THR A 60 10.09 -9.99 1.21
N ALA A 61 9.54 -10.90 0.40
CA ALA A 61 9.18 -10.60 -0.98
C ALA A 61 7.89 -9.77 -1.03
N ARG A 62 7.81 -8.84 -1.98
CA ARG A 62 6.57 -8.10 -2.29
C ARG A 62 5.52 -9.07 -2.85
N LEU A 63 4.27 -8.89 -2.44
CA LEU A 63 3.13 -9.62 -3.01
C LEU A 63 2.95 -9.21 -4.48
N LYS A 64 2.88 -10.21 -5.37
CA LYS A 64 2.78 -10.00 -6.84
C LYS A 64 1.50 -10.54 -7.44
N LYS A 65 0.85 -11.50 -6.79
CA LYS A 65 -0.39 -12.13 -7.26
C LYS A 65 -1.37 -12.34 -6.09
N PRO A 66 -2.68 -12.31 -6.35
CA PRO A 66 -3.68 -12.77 -5.40
C PRO A 66 -3.45 -14.23 -5.01
N MET A 67 -3.85 -14.61 -3.79
CA MET A 67 -3.71 -15.97 -3.29
C MET A 67 -4.95 -16.38 -2.47
N ILE A 68 -5.34 -17.65 -2.59
CA ILE A 68 -6.37 -18.27 -1.75
C ILE A 68 -5.75 -19.45 -1.00
N ARG A 69 -6.11 -19.64 0.27
CA ARG A 69 -5.64 -20.79 1.05
C ARG A 69 -6.46 -22.03 0.70
N LYS A 70 -5.80 -23.05 0.15
CA LYS A 70 -6.39 -24.36 -0.18
C LYS A 70 -5.57 -25.45 0.52
N ASN A 71 -6.22 -26.31 1.31
CA ASN A 71 -5.57 -27.38 2.07
C ASN A 71 -4.40 -26.89 2.96
N GLY A 72 -4.59 -25.77 3.65
CA GLY A 72 -3.57 -25.19 4.54
C GLY A 72 -2.53 -24.32 3.86
N GLU A 73 -2.40 -24.34 2.53
CA GLU A 73 -1.37 -23.60 1.79
C GLU A 73 -1.95 -22.45 0.96
N LEU A 74 -1.21 -21.33 0.86
CA LEU A 74 -1.56 -20.25 -0.06
C LEU A 74 -1.20 -20.65 -1.49
N LYS A 75 -2.16 -20.60 -2.40
CA LYS A 75 -1.97 -20.85 -3.83
C LYS A 75 -2.26 -19.57 -4.61
N GLU A 76 -1.39 -19.22 -5.56
CA GLU A 76 -1.63 -18.11 -6.47
C GLU A 76 -2.88 -18.36 -7.33
N VAL A 77 -3.69 -17.33 -7.51
CA VAL A 77 -4.93 -17.37 -8.30
C VAL A 77 -5.06 -16.11 -9.17
N SER A 78 -6.01 -16.12 -10.10
CA SER A 78 -6.33 -14.93 -10.89
C SER A 78 -7.04 -13.85 -10.06
N TRP A 79 -7.05 -12.62 -10.56
CA TRP A 79 -7.84 -11.54 -9.94
C TRP A 79 -9.33 -11.85 -9.90
N ASN A 80 -9.90 -12.38 -10.99
CA ASN A 80 -11.32 -12.74 -11.04
C ASN A 80 -11.65 -13.80 -9.99
N GLU A 81 -10.86 -14.88 -9.91
CA GLU A 81 -11.07 -15.93 -8.89
C GLU A 81 -10.99 -15.36 -7.46
N ALA A 82 -10.00 -14.49 -7.18
CA ALA A 82 -9.85 -13.91 -5.85
C ALA A 82 -11.01 -12.97 -5.47
N ILE A 83 -11.46 -12.13 -6.40
CA ILE A 83 -12.56 -11.18 -6.18
C ILE A 83 -13.88 -11.94 -6.04
N ASP A 84 -14.19 -12.87 -6.95
CA ASP A 84 -15.43 -13.65 -6.93
C ASP A 84 -15.53 -14.51 -5.66
N PHE A 85 -14.44 -15.18 -5.30
CA PHE A 85 -14.37 -15.95 -4.06
C PHE A 85 -14.64 -15.06 -2.84
N THR A 86 -13.99 -13.91 -2.74
CA THR A 86 -14.16 -13.00 -1.59
C THR A 86 -15.58 -12.44 -1.54
N ALA A 87 -16.12 -11.98 -2.67
CA ALA A 87 -17.47 -11.42 -2.76
C ALA A 87 -18.54 -12.44 -2.40
N SER A 88 -18.44 -13.68 -2.91
CA SER A 88 -19.36 -14.78 -2.56
C SER A 88 -19.29 -15.07 -1.06
N ARG A 89 -18.09 -15.23 -0.49
CA ARG A 89 -17.96 -15.55 0.94
C ARG A 89 -18.50 -14.44 1.85
N LEU A 90 -18.25 -13.17 1.53
CA LEU A 90 -18.81 -12.04 2.28
C LEU A 90 -20.33 -11.98 2.15
N SER A 91 -20.87 -12.21 0.95
CA SER A 91 -22.32 -12.21 0.71
C SER A 91 -23.00 -13.34 1.49
N ASP A 92 -22.46 -14.57 1.44
CA ASP A 92 -23.05 -15.70 2.16
C ASP A 92 -22.98 -15.53 3.68
N ILE A 93 -21.95 -14.84 4.21
CA ILE A 93 -21.83 -14.54 5.64
C ILE A 93 -22.88 -13.48 6.03
N LYS A 94 -22.99 -12.42 5.23
CA LYS A 94 -23.99 -11.36 5.43
C LYS A 94 -25.42 -11.90 5.41
N GLU A 95 -25.76 -12.80 4.47
CA GLU A 95 -27.09 -13.39 4.38
C GLU A 95 -27.40 -14.28 5.59
N ARG A 96 -26.43 -15.07 6.06
CA ARG A 96 -26.63 -16.02 7.17
C ARG A 96 -26.62 -15.38 8.56
N TYR A 97 -25.77 -14.38 8.77
CA TYR A 97 -25.48 -13.85 10.11
C TYR A 97 -25.70 -12.34 10.24
N GLY A 98 -26.17 -11.68 9.19
CA GLY A 98 -26.36 -10.23 9.15
C GLY A 98 -25.08 -9.44 8.83
N PRO A 99 -25.19 -8.16 8.43
CA PRO A 99 -24.05 -7.34 8.02
C PRO A 99 -23.04 -7.10 9.15
N ASP A 100 -23.49 -6.99 10.39
CA ASP A 100 -22.63 -6.73 11.57
C ASP A 100 -21.69 -7.90 11.93
N SER A 101 -21.83 -9.04 11.25
CA SER A 101 -20.90 -10.17 11.36
C SER A 101 -19.58 -9.97 10.59
N ILE A 102 -19.47 -8.90 9.80
CA ILE A 102 -18.30 -8.60 8.97
C ILE A 102 -17.57 -7.38 9.53
N MET A 103 -16.26 -7.54 9.74
CA MET A 103 -15.37 -6.45 10.13
C MET A 103 -14.40 -6.14 8.98
N ALA A 104 -14.23 -4.85 8.67
CA ALA A 104 -13.15 -4.37 7.82
C ALA A 104 -12.28 -3.34 8.57
N THR A 105 -11.09 -3.08 8.04
CA THR A 105 -10.13 -2.15 8.62
C THR A 105 -9.66 -1.13 7.60
N GLY A 106 -9.43 0.10 8.07
CA GLY A 106 -8.67 1.10 7.33
C GLY A 106 -7.16 0.85 7.40
N CYS A 107 -6.39 1.71 6.75
CA CYS A 107 -4.93 1.68 6.76
C CYS A 107 -4.34 3.09 6.82
N ALA A 108 -3.60 3.39 7.90
CA ALA A 108 -2.95 4.68 8.13
C ALA A 108 -1.55 4.80 7.49
N ARG A 109 -1.30 4.04 6.40
CA ARG A 109 0.01 3.98 5.72
C ARG A 109 -0.12 4.54 4.30
N GLY A 110 0.58 3.93 3.33
CA GLY A 110 0.69 4.45 1.97
C GLY A 110 -0.56 4.33 1.08
N SER A 111 -1.71 3.91 1.61
CA SER A 111 -2.95 3.75 0.82
C SER A 111 -3.66 5.08 0.52
N GLY A 112 -3.35 6.15 1.28
CA GLY A 112 -4.03 7.44 1.16
C GLY A 112 -5.39 7.48 1.87
N ASN A 113 -5.95 8.69 1.94
CA ASN A 113 -7.23 8.95 2.61
C ASN A 113 -8.40 8.40 1.78
N GLU A 114 -8.27 8.48 0.46
CA GLU A 114 -9.26 8.07 -0.52
C GLU A 114 -9.56 6.58 -0.41
N ALA A 115 -8.53 5.73 -0.23
CA ALA A 115 -8.73 4.30 -0.01
C ALA A 115 -9.48 4.00 1.29
N ASN A 116 -9.21 4.76 2.36
CA ASN A 116 -9.96 4.64 3.61
C ASN A 116 -11.42 5.08 3.43
N TYR A 117 -11.66 6.15 2.67
CA TYR A 117 -13.01 6.57 2.31
C TYR A 117 -13.75 5.50 1.48
N ILE A 118 -13.09 4.84 0.53
CA ILE A 118 -13.72 3.75 -0.22
C ILE A 118 -14.02 2.55 0.68
N MET A 119 -13.11 2.21 1.61
CA MET A 119 -13.34 1.11 2.55
C MET A 119 -14.55 1.36 3.45
N GLN A 120 -14.67 2.55 4.05
CA GLN A 120 -15.83 2.86 4.90
C GLN A 120 -17.13 2.98 4.10
N LYS A 121 -17.07 3.29 2.80
CA LYS A 121 -18.25 3.32 1.92
C LYS A 121 -18.72 1.92 1.53
N PHE A 122 -17.78 0.97 1.46
CA PHE A 122 -18.07 -0.42 1.14
C PHE A 122 -18.77 -1.13 2.30
N MET A 123 -18.38 -0.81 3.53
CA MET A 123 -19.00 -1.30 4.76
C MET A 123 -20.34 -0.62 5.02
#